data_AF-T0YI01-F1
#
_entry.id   AF-T0YI01-F1
#
_cell.length_a   1.000
_cell.length_b   1.000
_cell.length_c   1.000
_cell.angle_alpha   90.00
_cell.angle_beta   90.00
_cell.angle_gamma   90.00
#
_symmetry.space_group_name_H-M   'P 1'
#
loop_
_entity.id
_entity.type
_entity.pdbx_description
1 polymer ?
#
loop_
_entity_poly.entity_id
_entity_poly.type
_entity_poly.pdbx_seq_one_letter_code
_entity_poly.pdbx_strand_id
1 'polypeptide(L)'
;MAFQPIVDSESGAIYAHEALVRPLGGGSAHEVLSRITDENRYAFDQACRVKAITLAAELKMRSLLSINFLPNAVYQPAACIRATLEAAARTGFPQQQIVFEVTEDEPSRDANHLMAIFTEYKRHGMRTAIDDFGAGHSGLNLLAQFQPDIIKI
;
A
#
# COMPACT_ATOMS: atom_id res chain seq x y z
N MET A 1 12.16 5.80 3.37
CA MET A 1 11.53 5.11 2.24
C MET A 1 12.54 5.09 1.11
N ALA A 2 12.62 3.97 0.41
CA ALA A 2 13.15 3.90 -0.94
C ALA A 2 11.98 3.75 -1.92
N PHE A 3 12.24 3.97 -3.20
CA PHE A 3 11.23 3.83 -4.26
C PHE A 3 11.80 2.95 -5.37
N GLN A 4 11.06 1.91 -5.74
CA GLN A 4 11.43 1.00 -6.83
C GLN A 4 10.48 1.22 -8.01
N PRO A 5 10.98 1.55 -9.21
CA PRO A 5 10.11 1.75 -10.37
C PRO A 5 9.51 0.42 -10.85
N ILE A 6 8.23 0.45 -11.17
CA ILE A 6 7.50 -0.56 -11.93
C ILE A 6 7.33 0.01 -13.33
N VAL A 7 7.75 -0.74 -14.34
CA VAL A 7 7.79 -0.29 -15.73
C VAL A 7 6.75 -1.01 -16.56
N ASP A 8 6.14 -0.28 -17.49
CA ASP A 8 5.37 -0.86 -18.58
C ASP A 8 6.37 -1.49 -19.58
N SER A 9 6.23 -2.79 -19.85
CA SER A 9 7.23 -3.55 -20.61
C SER A 9 7.23 -3.23 -22.11
N GLU A 10 6.12 -2.72 -22.65
CA GLU A 10 5.98 -2.38 -24.07
C GLU A 10 6.56 -0.98 -24.36
N SER A 11 6.16 0.02 -23.57
CA SER A 11 6.58 1.41 -23.74
C SER A 11 7.90 1.75 -23.03
N GLY A 12 8.31 0.95 -22.05
CA GLY A 12 9.44 1.27 -21.16
C GLY A 12 9.17 2.43 -20.20
N ALA A 13 7.95 2.98 -20.19
CA ALA A 13 7.58 4.08 -19.31
C ALA A 13 7.44 3.59 -17.85
N ILE A 14 7.74 4.47 -16.91
CA ILE A 14 7.49 4.19 -15.49
C ILE A 14 5.98 4.22 -15.25
N TYR A 15 5.42 3.07 -14.93
CA TYR A 15 4.01 2.89 -14.58
C TYR A 15 3.73 3.31 -13.13
N ALA A 16 4.55 2.83 -12.20
CA ALA A 16 4.41 3.10 -10.77
C ALA A 16 5.79 3.16 -10.07
N HIS A 17 5.80 3.64 -8.84
CA HIS A 17 6.90 3.41 -7.90
C HIS A 17 6.36 2.73 -6.65
N GLU A 18 6.97 1.63 -6.23
CA GLU A 18 6.67 1.00 -4.96
C GLU A 18 7.46 1.65 -3.83
N ALA A 19 6.76 2.08 -2.78
CA ALA A 19 7.35 2.65 -1.57
C ALA A 19 7.78 1.54 -0.61
N LEU A 20 9.10 1.47 -0.37
CA LEU A 20 9.71 0.45 0.45
C LEU A 20 10.28 1.04 1.74
N VAL A 21 9.91 0.50 2.88
CA VAL A 21 10.46 0.94 4.16
C VAL A 21 11.96 0.64 4.24
N ARG A 22 12.72 1.59 4.78
CA ARG A 22 14.18 1.51 4.96
C ARG A 22 14.57 2.19 6.26
N PRO A 23 15.55 1.65 7.01
CA PRO A 23 16.12 2.32 8.17
C PRO A 23 16.91 3.57 7.76
N LEU A 24 17.15 4.46 8.72
CA LEU A 24 18.02 5.62 8.51
C LEU A 24 19.46 5.14 8.29
N GLY A 25 20.11 5.63 7.24
CA GLY A 25 21.46 5.19 6.85
C GLY A 25 21.51 4.05 5.83
N GLY A 26 20.36 3.54 5.38
CA GLY A 26 20.29 2.39 4.48
C GLY A 26 20.28 1.06 5.23
N GLY A 27 19.83 -0.01 4.55
CA GLY A 27 19.62 -1.33 5.16
C GLY A 27 18.38 -2.02 4.61
N SER A 28 18.06 -3.19 5.14
CA SER A 28 16.92 -4.00 4.68
C SER A 28 15.58 -3.49 5.24
N ALA A 29 14.48 -3.78 4.53
CA ALA A 29 13.14 -3.56 5.10
C ALA A 29 12.93 -4.41 6.37
N HIS A 30 13.48 -5.62 6.41
CA HIS A 30 13.35 -6.57 7.51
C HIS A 30 13.82 -6.00 8.86
N GLU A 31 14.88 -5.18 8.88
CA GLU A 31 15.35 -4.53 10.11
C GLU A 31 14.33 -3.56 10.72
N VAL A 32 13.50 -2.93 9.89
CA VAL A 32 12.41 -2.06 10.35
C VAL A 32 11.19 -2.90 10.73
N LEU A 33 10.82 -3.85 9.86
CA LEU A 33 9.64 -4.68 10.04
C LEU A 33 9.74 -5.60 11.28
N SER A 34 10.94 -6.08 11.63
CA SER A 34 11.18 -6.93 12.81
C SER A 34 10.94 -6.22 14.15
N ARG A 35 10.81 -4.89 14.15
CA ARG A 35 10.52 -4.08 15.35
C ARG A 35 9.03 -3.75 15.50
N ILE A 36 8.21 -4.18 14.54
CA ILE A 36 6.77 -3.96 14.57
C ILE A 36 6.15 -4.97 15.55
N THR A 37 5.33 -4.46 16.44
CA THR A 37 4.52 -5.23 17.38
C THR A 37 3.05 -4.88 17.18
N ASP A 38 2.14 -5.64 17.74
CA ASP A 38 0.70 -5.36 17.60
C ASP A 38 0.31 -4.00 18.21
N GLU A 39 1.02 -3.55 19.24
CA GLU A 39 0.78 -2.25 19.88
C GLU A 39 1.17 -1.06 18.99
N ASN A 40 2.20 -1.22 18.14
CA ASN A 40 2.71 -0.13 17.31
C ASN A 40 2.33 -0.24 15.83
N ARG A 41 1.78 -1.38 15.40
CA ARG A 41 1.44 -1.69 14.00
C ARG A 41 0.61 -0.60 13.32
N TYR A 42 -0.42 -0.11 13.99
CA TYR A 42 -1.28 0.96 13.47
C TYR A 42 -0.52 2.27 13.24
N ALA A 43 0.22 2.73 14.25
CA ALA A 43 0.98 3.96 14.16
C ALA A 43 2.08 3.85 13.09
N PHE A 44 2.71 2.68 12.97
CA PHE A 44 3.71 2.40 11.96
C PHE A 44 3.13 2.44 10.54
N ASP A 45 2.03 1.73 10.29
CA ASP A 45 1.36 1.69 8.98
C ASP A 45 0.97 3.11 8.53
N GLN A 46 0.36 3.91 9.42
CA GLN A 46 0.03 5.30 9.15
C GLN A 46 1.26 6.15 8.82
N ALA A 47 2.31 6.05 9.63
CA ALA A 47 3.55 6.80 9.40
C ALA A 47 4.19 6.44 8.06
N CYS A 48 4.15 5.16 7.66
CA CYS A 48 4.64 4.69 6.38
C CYS A 48 3.87 5.34 5.21
N ARG A 49 2.53 5.31 5.25
CA ARG A 49 1.68 5.92 4.21
C ARG A 49 1.94 7.42 4.05
N VAL A 50 1.90 8.15 5.17
CA VAL A 50 2.12 9.62 5.17
C VAL A 50 3.52 9.95 4.64
N LYS A 51 4.54 9.20 5.06
CA LYS A 51 5.92 9.41 4.63
C LYS A 51 6.13 9.08 3.16
N ALA A 52 5.53 8.00 2.65
CA ALA A 52 5.58 7.64 1.24
C ALA A 52 4.98 8.75 0.36
N ILE A 53 3.78 9.23 0.71
CA ILE A 53 3.08 10.30 -0.03
C ILE A 53 3.87 11.61 0.01
N THR A 54 4.38 11.99 1.20
CA THR A 54 5.15 13.23 1.37
C THR A 54 6.41 13.21 0.52
N LEU A 55 7.18 12.13 0.58
CA LEU A 55 8.41 12.00 -0.20
C LEU A 55 8.14 11.89 -1.71
N ALA A 56 7.08 11.19 -2.13
CA ALA A 56 6.72 11.10 -3.54
C ALA A 56 6.35 12.48 -4.12
N ALA A 57 5.63 13.30 -3.35
CA ALA A 57 5.32 14.68 -3.72
C ALA A 57 6.56 15.58 -3.79
N GLU A 58 7.46 15.49 -2.79
CA GLU A 58 8.74 16.22 -2.78
C GLU A 58 9.61 15.86 -3.99
N LEU A 59 9.63 14.58 -4.38
CA LEU A 59 10.32 14.07 -5.56
C LEU A 59 9.57 14.36 -6.88
N LYS A 60 8.41 15.03 -6.82
CA LYS A 60 7.56 15.39 -7.97
C LYS A 60 7.21 14.18 -8.84
N MET A 61 6.97 13.02 -8.20
CA MET A 61 6.55 11.82 -8.90
C MET A 61 5.22 12.05 -9.63
N ARG A 62 5.13 11.52 -10.85
CA ARG A 62 3.92 11.57 -11.69
C ARG A 62 3.33 10.19 -11.97
N SER A 63 4.08 9.13 -11.70
CA SER A 63 3.63 7.75 -11.80
C SER A 63 2.68 7.41 -10.66
N LEU A 64 2.10 6.22 -10.70
CA LEU A 64 1.42 5.70 -9.51
C LEU A 64 2.41 5.52 -8.37
N LEU A 65 1.89 5.55 -7.15
CA LEU A 65 2.59 5.30 -5.91
C LEU A 65 1.97 4.08 -5.24
N SER A 66 2.69 2.97 -5.28
CA SER A 66 2.32 1.74 -4.58
C SER A 66 2.77 1.78 -3.14
N ILE A 67 1.83 1.51 -2.24
CA ILE A 67 2.05 1.52 -0.79
C ILE A 67 1.51 0.21 -0.21
N ASN A 68 2.42 -0.59 0.33
CA ASN A 68 2.12 -1.73 1.18
C ASN A 68 1.27 -1.28 2.38
N PHE A 69 0.15 -1.95 2.66
CA PHE A 69 -0.60 -1.73 3.89
C PHE A 69 -0.79 -3.01 4.68
N LEU A 70 -0.86 -2.85 6.00
CA LEU A 70 -1.09 -3.95 6.93
C LEU A 70 -2.59 -4.03 7.23
N PRO A 71 -3.36 -5.02 6.72
CA PRO A 71 -4.80 -5.06 6.90
C PRO A 71 -5.18 -5.18 8.39
N ASN A 72 -4.40 -5.93 9.15
CA ASN A 72 -4.57 -6.10 10.60
C ASN A 72 -4.30 -4.83 11.42
N ALA A 73 -3.79 -3.76 10.79
CA ALA A 73 -3.67 -2.44 11.39
C ALA A 73 -4.94 -1.59 11.23
N VAL A 74 -5.86 -1.95 10.34
CA VAL A 74 -6.95 -1.08 9.87
C VAL A 74 -8.28 -1.45 10.53
N TYR A 75 -8.45 -1.18 11.82
CA TYR A 75 -9.71 -1.56 12.51
C TYR A 75 -10.97 -0.88 11.95
N GLN A 76 -10.88 0.39 11.59
CA GLN A 76 -11.98 1.16 11.01
C GLN A 76 -11.52 1.82 9.70
N PRO A 77 -11.89 1.30 8.53
CA PRO A 77 -11.37 1.76 7.23
C PRO A 77 -11.53 3.27 7.01
N ALA A 78 -12.74 3.80 7.26
CA ALA A 78 -13.06 5.22 7.11
C ALA A 78 -12.25 6.12 8.05
N ALA A 79 -11.87 5.64 9.24
CA ALA A 79 -11.05 6.42 10.16
C ALA A 79 -9.57 6.38 9.74
N CYS A 80 -9.09 5.21 9.28
CA CYS A 80 -7.70 4.98 8.93
C CYS A 80 -7.30 5.64 7.60
N ILE A 81 -8.22 5.75 6.65
CA ILE A 81 -7.92 6.39 5.36
C ILE A 81 -7.74 7.91 5.48
N ARG A 82 -8.31 8.56 6.53
CA ARG A 82 -8.24 10.01 6.71
C ARG A 82 -6.83 10.57 6.68
N ALA A 83 -5.91 9.98 7.43
CA ALA A 83 -4.53 10.48 7.48
C ALA A 83 -3.81 10.35 6.12
N THR A 84 -4.18 9.35 5.30
CA THR A 84 -3.69 9.22 3.91
C THR A 84 -4.26 10.35 3.05
N LEU A 85 -5.56 10.60 3.13
CA LEU A 85 -6.24 11.68 2.38
C LEU A 85 -5.72 13.06 2.77
N GLU A 86 -5.53 13.31 4.07
CA GLU A 86 -4.96 14.55 4.60
C GLU A 86 -3.52 14.75 4.13
N ALA A 87 -2.70 13.69 4.11
CA ALA A 87 -1.34 13.77 3.58
C ALA A 87 -1.34 14.11 2.09
N ALA A 88 -2.17 13.43 1.29
CA ALA A 88 -2.31 13.70 -0.15
C ALA A 88 -2.78 15.14 -0.41
N ALA A 89 -3.80 15.61 0.32
CA ALA A 89 -4.32 16.98 0.20
C ALA A 89 -3.26 18.03 0.59
N ARG A 90 -2.54 17.82 1.69
CA ARG A 90 -1.49 18.74 2.17
C ARG A 90 -0.33 18.86 1.20
N THR A 91 0.04 17.77 0.53
CA THR A 91 1.18 17.74 -0.40
C THR A 91 0.80 18.02 -1.84
N GLY A 92 -0.50 18.03 -2.16
CA GLY A 92 -1.02 18.10 -3.52
C GLY A 92 -0.80 16.82 -4.33
N PHE A 93 -0.45 15.70 -3.69
CA PHE A 93 -0.28 14.43 -4.39
C PHE A 93 -1.65 13.88 -4.83
N PRO A 94 -1.85 13.52 -6.12
CA PRO A 94 -3.15 13.04 -6.57
C PRO A 94 -3.51 11.72 -5.91
N GLN A 95 -4.60 11.67 -5.14
CA GLN A 95 -5.01 10.43 -4.45
C GLN A 95 -5.32 9.29 -5.43
N GLN A 96 -5.73 9.60 -6.66
CA GLN A 96 -5.99 8.61 -7.72
C GLN A 96 -4.70 7.93 -8.23
N GLN A 97 -3.53 8.48 -7.89
CA GLN A 97 -2.25 7.85 -8.17
C GLN A 97 -1.81 6.89 -7.06
N ILE A 98 -2.53 6.81 -5.94
CA ILE A 98 -2.18 5.91 -4.84
C ILE A 98 -2.75 4.53 -5.12
N VAL A 99 -1.89 3.52 -5.03
CA VAL A 99 -2.22 2.09 -5.09
C VAL A 99 -1.94 1.50 -3.70
N PHE A 100 -2.92 0.85 -3.10
CA PHE A 100 -2.75 0.10 -1.86
C PHE A 100 -2.57 -1.38 -2.13
N GLU A 101 -1.48 -1.94 -1.62
CA GLU A 101 -1.08 -3.33 -1.86
C GLU A 101 -1.23 -4.16 -0.58
N VAL A 102 -1.87 -5.32 -0.70
CA VAL A 102 -1.92 -6.34 0.36
C VAL A 102 -1.19 -7.58 -0.11
N THR A 103 -0.36 -8.18 0.73
CA THR A 103 0.23 -9.50 0.46
C THR A 103 -0.81 -10.59 0.68
N GLU A 104 -0.77 -11.67 -0.11
CA GLU A 104 -1.73 -12.77 0.05
C GLU A 104 -1.55 -13.58 1.34
N ASP A 105 -0.35 -13.55 1.93
CA ASP A 105 0.00 -14.24 3.16
C ASP A 105 -0.36 -13.44 4.43
N GLU A 106 -0.76 -12.17 4.33
CA GLU A 106 -1.23 -11.43 5.50
C GLU A 106 -2.62 -11.97 5.90
N PRO A 107 -2.73 -12.67 7.05
CA PRO A 107 -3.98 -13.27 7.45
C PRO A 107 -4.96 -12.16 7.82
N SER A 108 -5.83 -11.76 6.90
CA SER A 108 -6.97 -10.92 7.27
C SER A 108 -7.81 -11.72 8.26
N ARG A 109 -8.07 -11.18 9.45
CA ARG A 109 -8.94 -11.81 10.46
C ARG A 109 -10.32 -12.20 9.90
N ASP A 110 -10.76 -11.49 8.86
CA ASP A 110 -12.00 -11.71 8.13
C ASP A 110 -11.85 -11.16 6.71
N ALA A 111 -12.19 -11.94 5.68
CA ALA A 111 -12.13 -11.47 4.30
C ALA A 111 -13.14 -10.34 4.03
N ASN A 112 -14.26 -10.29 4.75
CA ASN A 112 -15.21 -9.17 4.68
C ASN A 112 -14.57 -7.87 5.15
N HIS A 113 -13.66 -7.95 6.13
CA HIS A 113 -12.94 -6.77 6.61
C HIS A 113 -12.01 -6.21 5.54
N LEU A 114 -11.24 -7.08 4.88
CA LEU A 114 -10.37 -6.69 3.77
C LEU A 114 -11.18 -6.10 2.59
N MET A 115 -12.33 -6.72 2.27
CA MET A 115 -13.26 -6.17 1.28
C MET A 115 -13.78 -4.78 1.67
N ALA A 116 -14.11 -4.55 2.95
CA ALA A 116 -14.57 -3.25 3.43
C ALA A 116 -13.47 -2.18 3.31
N ILE A 117 -12.21 -2.54 3.60
CA ILE A 117 -11.04 -1.67 3.41
C ILE A 117 -10.92 -1.26 1.94
N PHE A 118 -10.88 -2.24 1.04
CA PHE A 118 -10.73 -1.97 -0.38
C PHE A 118 -11.89 -1.20 -0.98
N THR A 119 -13.13 -1.54 -0.60
CA THR A 119 -14.32 -0.80 -1.03
C THR A 119 -14.22 0.66 -0.62
N GLU A 120 -13.81 0.94 0.62
CA GLU A 120 -13.63 2.30 1.10
C GLU A 120 -12.51 3.03 0.34
N TYR A 121 -11.39 2.38 0.05
CA TYR A 121 -10.27 3.02 -0.67
C TYR A 121 -10.64 3.31 -2.13
N LYS A 122 -11.31 2.38 -2.80
CA LYS A 122 -11.86 2.59 -4.16
C LYS A 122 -12.88 3.72 -4.20
N ARG A 123 -13.68 3.91 -3.14
CA ARG A 123 -14.63 5.04 -3.02
C ARG A 123 -13.94 6.41 -3.07
N HIS A 124 -12.67 6.49 -2.66
CA HIS A 124 -11.83 7.69 -2.76
C HIS A 124 -11.04 7.77 -4.08
N GLY A 125 -11.26 6.86 -5.02
CA GLY A 125 -10.61 6.82 -6.33
C GLY A 125 -9.19 6.25 -6.31
N MET A 126 -8.77 5.65 -5.20
CA MET A 126 -7.49 4.94 -5.08
C MET A 126 -7.58 3.56 -5.72
N ARG A 127 -6.43 3.02 -6.10
CA ARG A 127 -6.31 1.68 -6.68
C ARG A 127 -5.88 0.68 -5.62
N THR A 128 -6.07 -0.58 -5.95
CA THR A 128 -5.81 -1.72 -5.08
C THR A 128 -5.00 -2.78 -5.82
N ALA A 129 -4.07 -3.40 -5.12
CA ALA A 129 -3.27 -4.49 -5.65
C ALA A 129 -3.24 -5.68 -4.67
N ILE A 130 -3.17 -6.88 -5.23
CA ILE A 130 -2.74 -8.08 -4.49
C ILE A 130 -1.27 -8.31 -4.83
N ASP A 131 -0.45 -8.42 -3.81
CA ASP A 131 0.99 -8.67 -3.90
C ASP A 131 1.34 -10.13 -3.60
N ASP A 132 2.48 -10.58 -4.14
CA ASP A 132 3.00 -11.96 -4.06
C ASP A 132 1.96 -13.02 -4.49
N PHE A 133 1.17 -12.75 -5.53
CA PHE A 133 0.07 -13.62 -5.93
C PHE A 133 0.57 -15.00 -6.39
N GLY A 134 0.17 -16.04 -5.66
CA GLY A 134 0.54 -17.43 -5.94
C GLY A 134 1.79 -17.93 -5.21
N ALA A 135 2.39 -17.14 -4.33
CA ALA A 135 3.52 -17.55 -3.47
C ALA A 135 3.08 -18.47 -2.29
N GLY A 136 1.81 -18.39 -1.91
CA GLY A 136 1.12 -19.05 -0.82
C GLY A 136 -0.21 -19.66 -1.27
N HIS A 137 -1.14 -19.86 -0.33
CA HIS A 137 -2.33 -20.70 -0.54
C HIS A 137 -3.64 -19.92 -0.77
N SER A 138 -3.62 -18.59 -0.66
CA SER A 138 -4.84 -17.78 -0.51
C SER A 138 -5.15 -16.85 -1.69
N GLY A 139 -4.23 -16.64 -2.63
CA GLY A 139 -4.41 -15.69 -3.74
C GLY A 139 -5.70 -15.88 -4.53
N LEU A 140 -6.00 -17.12 -4.96
CA LEU A 140 -7.23 -17.42 -5.71
C LEU A 140 -8.52 -17.20 -4.90
N ASN A 141 -8.49 -17.49 -3.59
CA ASN A 141 -9.65 -17.24 -2.73
C ASN A 141 -9.88 -15.74 -2.55
N LEU A 142 -8.80 -14.98 -2.38
CA LEU A 142 -8.87 -13.52 -2.31
C LEU A 142 -9.40 -12.93 -3.62
N LEU A 143 -8.91 -13.42 -4.77
CA LEU A 143 -9.35 -12.99 -6.10
C LEU A 143 -10.82 -13.34 -6.40
N ALA A 144 -11.29 -14.48 -5.90
CA ALA A 144 -12.69 -14.89 -6.05
C ALA A 144 -13.65 -13.96 -5.29
N GLN A 145 -13.20 -13.35 -4.19
CA GLN A 145 -14.00 -12.46 -3.35
C GLN A 145 -13.80 -10.99 -3.70
N PHE A 146 -12.62 -10.64 -4.24
CA PHE A 146 -12.23 -9.28 -4.52
C PHE A 146 -11.43 -9.18 -5.82
N GLN A 147 -11.83 -8.26 -6.70
CA GLN A 147 -11.07 -7.95 -7.91
C GLN A 147 -10.22 -6.69 -7.70
N PRO A 148 -8.89 -6.82 -7.49
CA PRO A 148 -8.00 -5.67 -7.43
C PRO A 148 -7.87 -5.02 -8.81
N ASP A 149 -7.33 -3.82 -8.85
CA ASP A 149 -6.97 -3.16 -10.10
C ASP A 149 -5.67 -3.74 -10.68
N ILE A 150 -4.81 -4.30 -9.81
CA ILE A 150 -3.49 -4.84 -10.14
C ILE A 150 -3.28 -6.18 -9.41
N ILE A 151 -2.68 -7.14 -10.10
CA ILE A 151 -2.15 -8.37 -9.49
C ILE A 151 -0.64 -8.38 -9.74
N LYS A 152 0.17 -8.52 -8.69
CA LYS A 152 1.63 -8.67 -8.77
C LYS A 152 1.95 -10.16 -8.61
N ILE A 153 2.71 -10.71 -9.56
CA ILE A 153 3.08 -12.14 -9.66
C ILE A 153 4.46 -12.35 -9.06
#